data_AF-A0AAP2UFV4-F1
#
_entry.id   AF-A0AAP2UFV4-F1
#
_cell.length_a   1.000
_cell.length_b   1.000
_cell.length_c   1.000
_cell.angle_alpha   90.00
_cell.angle_beta   90.00
_cell.angle_gamma   90.00
#
_symmetry.space_group_name_H-M   'P 1'
#
loop_
_entity.id
_entity.type
_entity.pdbx_description
1 polymer ?
#
loop_
_entity_poly.entity_id
_entity_poly.type
_entity_poly.pdbx_seq_one_letter_code
_entity_poly.pdbx_strand_id
1 'polypeptide(L)'
;MTQVNEVLGKYGNILDLISIIIAIIALIISIISYRISTQKADLFLTYQVYDVNKYNEFYENDKGIIKLNIDEPIKDSLRNKDGYVVTITRPGSEVIFNLENRGKVAAKNPVINFKFNNFELSYFDENGWQGISHNHVLGTWSEIRWQPADNTVIHKGIPKSFKNFSFSKSIIYDNANIEVIISADNANTKSFKIPIEVNEPNG
;
A
#
# COMPACT_ATOMS: atom_id res chain seq x y z
N MET A 1 -70.45 -22.34 18.15
CA MET A 1 -69.57 -22.19 16.97
C MET A 1 -68.89 -20.82 16.90
N THR A 2 -69.53 -19.73 17.32
CA THR A 2 -69.00 -18.35 17.27
C THR A 2 -67.74 -18.10 18.11
N GLN A 3 -67.65 -18.62 19.34
CA GLN A 3 -66.45 -18.47 20.19
C GLN A 3 -65.20 -19.19 19.65
N VAL A 4 -65.37 -20.35 18.98
CA VAL A 4 -64.24 -21.11 18.43
C VAL A 4 -63.63 -20.35 17.24
N ASN A 5 -64.45 -19.73 16.40
CA ASN A 5 -63.99 -18.91 15.28
C ASN A 5 -63.29 -17.62 15.73
N GLU A 6 -63.75 -16.96 16.81
CA GLU A 6 -63.05 -15.78 17.36
C GLU A 6 -61.68 -16.13 17.94
N VAL A 7 -61.57 -17.27 18.63
CA VAL A 7 -60.29 -17.74 19.19
C VAL A 7 -59.31 -18.11 18.07
N LEU A 8 -59.77 -18.84 17.05
CA LEU A 8 -58.97 -19.18 15.87
C LEU A 8 -58.53 -17.93 15.08
N GLY A 9 -59.40 -16.93 14.95
CA GLY A 9 -59.06 -15.64 14.33
C GLY A 9 -57.98 -14.85 15.09
N LYS A 10 -57.98 -14.91 16.43
CA LYS A 10 -56.91 -14.33 17.25
C LYS A 10 -55.56 -15.05 17.05
N TYR A 11 -55.58 -16.38 16.91
CA TYR A 11 -54.35 -17.14 16.60
C TYR A 11 -53.80 -16.82 15.20
N GLY A 12 -54.66 -16.65 14.20
CA GLY A 12 -54.26 -16.19 12.86
C GLY A 12 -53.56 -14.83 12.92
N ASN A 13 -54.15 -13.85 13.59
CA ASN A 13 -53.56 -12.52 13.76
C ASN A 13 -52.21 -12.53 14.50
N ILE A 14 -52.04 -13.43 15.48
CA ILE A 14 -50.76 -13.60 16.20
C ILE A 14 -49.70 -14.20 15.26
N LEU A 15 -50.06 -15.20 14.44
CA LEU A 15 -49.15 -15.80 13.46
C LEU A 15 -48.72 -14.80 12.38
N ASP A 16 -49.64 -13.94 11.93
CA ASP A 16 -49.34 -12.86 10.98
C ASP A 16 -48.37 -11.84 11.60
N LEU A 17 -48.58 -11.45 12.86
CA LEU A 17 -47.69 -10.54 13.57
C LEU A 17 -46.27 -11.14 13.74
N ILE A 18 -46.17 -12.42 14.09
CA ILE A 18 -44.89 -13.13 14.17
C ILE A 18 -44.20 -13.17 12.81
N SER A 19 -44.95 -13.44 11.73
CA SER A 19 -44.42 -13.46 10.36
C SER A 19 -43.84 -12.10 9.95
N ILE A 20 -44.53 -11.00 10.30
CA ILE A 20 -44.05 -9.63 10.06
C ILE A 20 -42.76 -9.35 10.85
N ILE A 21 -42.69 -9.75 12.13
CA ILE A 21 -41.49 -9.56 12.96
C ILE A 21 -40.29 -10.33 12.38
N ILE A 22 -40.50 -11.58 11.95
CA ILE A 22 -39.44 -12.39 11.31
C ILE A 22 -38.97 -11.71 10.02
N ALA A 23 -39.87 -11.20 9.19
CA ALA A 23 -39.52 -10.49 7.96
C ALA A 23 -38.69 -9.23 8.25
N ILE A 24 -39.05 -8.46 9.29
CA ILE A 24 -38.28 -7.27 9.71
C ILE A 24 -36.89 -7.66 10.20
N ILE A 25 -36.76 -8.71 11.02
CA ILE A 25 -35.46 -9.19 11.50
C ILE A 25 -34.58 -9.64 10.33
N ALA A 26 -35.14 -10.41 9.39
CA ALA A 26 -34.44 -10.85 8.19
C ALA A 26 -33.94 -9.66 7.35
N LEU A 27 -34.76 -8.63 7.20
CA LEU A 27 -34.39 -7.40 6.49
C LEU A 27 -33.23 -6.66 7.21
N ILE A 28 -33.29 -6.54 8.53
CA ILE A 28 -32.22 -5.91 9.32
C ILE A 28 -30.91 -6.69 9.16
N ILE A 29 -30.94 -8.02 9.29
CA ILE A 29 -29.76 -8.88 9.08
C ILE A 29 -29.22 -8.71 7.67
N SER A 30 -30.08 -8.65 6.65
CA SER A 30 -29.68 -8.43 5.26
C SER A 30 -28.98 -7.07 5.07
N ILE A 31 -29.54 -5.98 5.62
CA ILE A 31 -28.95 -4.64 5.56
C ILE A 31 -27.58 -4.61 6.26
N ILE A 32 -27.47 -5.21 7.44
CA ILE A 32 -26.20 -5.29 8.17
C ILE A 32 -25.17 -6.10 7.37
N SER A 33 -25.57 -7.25 6.84
CA SER A 33 -24.70 -8.13 6.04
C SER A 33 -24.21 -7.41 4.78
N TYR A 34 -25.10 -6.68 4.09
CA TYR A 34 -24.74 -5.86 2.94
C TYR A 34 -23.77 -4.74 3.31
N ARG A 35 -23.98 -4.05 4.44
CA ARG A 35 -23.05 -3.03 4.94
C ARG A 35 -21.68 -3.61 5.32
N ILE A 36 -21.61 -4.84 5.79
CA ILE A 36 -20.34 -5.51 6.12
C ILE A 36 -19.65 -5.97 4.84
N SER A 37 -20.37 -6.55 3.88
CA SER A 37 -19.80 -7.06 2.63
C SER A 37 -19.28 -5.95 1.70
N THR A 38 -19.85 -4.75 1.81
CA THR A 38 -19.45 -3.57 1.02
C THR A 38 -18.33 -2.74 1.66
N GLN A 39 -17.90 -3.08 2.89
CA GLN A 39 -16.76 -2.41 3.50
C GLN A 39 -15.48 -2.72 2.73
N LYS A 40 -14.70 -1.68 2.47
CA LYS A 40 -13.40 -1.77 1.83
C LYS A 40 -12.29 -1.57 2.86
N ALA A 41 -11.17 -2.26 2.64
CA ALA A 41 -9.94 -1.97 3.35
C ALA A 41 -9.40 -0.61 2.89
N ASP A 42 -8.58 0.01 3.74
CA ASP A 42 -8.01 1.33 3.47
C ASP A 42 -6.51 1.28 3.74
N LEU A 43 -5.75 1.11 2.66
CA LEU A 43 -4.30 0.89 2.68
C LEU A 43 -3.53 2.20 2.61
N PHE A 44 -2.48 2.33 3.42
CA PHE A 44 -1.56 3.48 3.44
C PHE A 44 -0.14 2.98 3.41
N LEU A 45 0.70 3.60 2.60
CA LEU A 45 2.14 3.39 2.67
C LEU A 45 2.73 4.44 3.61
N THR A 46 3.46 3.99 4.61
CA THR A 46 4.32 4.87 5.39
C THR A 46 5.77 4.58 5.07
N TYR A 47 6.61 5.61 5.05
CA TYR A 47 8.01 5.46 4.70
C TYR A 47 8.91 6.44 5.44
N GLN A 48 10.16 6.04 5.61
CA GLN A 48 11.16 6.82 6.32
C GLN A 48 12.53 6.52 5.74
N VAL A 49 13.31 7.56 5.45
CA VAL A 49 14.74 7.41 5.15
C VAL A 49 15.46 6.99 6.43
N TYR A 50 16.22 5.91 6.37
CA TYR A 50 16.96 5.40 7.51
C TYR A 50 17.98 6.44 7.98
N ASP A 51 17.78 6.91 9.21
CA ASP A 51 18.66 7.82 9.94
C ASP A 51 18.78 7.34 11.40
N VAL A 52 20.01 7.17 11.87
CA VAL A 52 20.34 6.68 13.22
C VAL A 52 19.90 7.68 14.30
N ASN A 53 19.66 8.95 13.96
CA ASN A 53 19.26 9.98 14.91
C ASN A 53 17.77 10.37 14.83
N LYS A 54 17.06 9.91 13.80
CA LYS A 54 15.64 10.22 13.58
C LYS A 54 14.83 8.94 13.43
N TYR A 55 14.54 8.27 14.54
CA TYR A 55 13.82 7.00 14.53
C TYR A 55 12.30 7.09 14.38
N ASN A 56 11.68 8.28 14.35
CA ASN A 56 10.21 8.40 14.54
C ASN A 56 9.43 9.24 13.50
N GLU A 57 10.06 9.78 12.45
CA GLU A 57 9.35 10.59 11.45
C GLU A 57 9.06 9.76 10.19
N PHE A 58 7.88 9.13 10.17
CA PHE A 58 7.34 8.47 8.97
C PHE A 58 6.48 9.44 8.18
N TYR A 59 6.73 9.51 6.88
CA TYR A 59 5.85 10.17 5.92
C TYR A 59 4.76 9.20 5.48
N GLU A 60 3.62 9.75 5.06
CA GLU A 60 2.46 8.98 4.61
C GLU A 60 2.17 9.30 3.14
N ASN A 61 2.09 8.27 2.30
CA ASN A 61 1.77 8.35 0.88
C ASN A 61 2.59 9.43 0.13
N ASP A 62 1.97 10.54 -0.27
CA ASP A 62 2.56 11.67 -1.00
C ASP A 62 2.93 12.86 -0.12
N LYS A 63 2.81 12.74 1.20
CA LYS A 63 2.99 13.85 2.15
C LYS A 63 4.44 14.12 2.54
N GLY A 64 5.41 13.48 1.88
CA GLY A 64 6.81 13.60 2.23
C GLY A 64 7.73 13.46 1.03
N ILE A 65 9.02 13.49 1.33
CA ILE A 65 10.08 13.42 0.32
C ILE A 65 11.12 12.41 0.78
N ILE A 66 11.57 11.55 -0.12
CA ILE A 66 12.71 10.67 0.15
C ILE A 66 13.98 11.45 -0.22
N LYS A 67 14.81 11.73 0.78
CA LYS A 67 16.10 12.39 0.60
C LYS A 67 17.20 11.36 0.62
N LEU A 68 17.94 11.22 -0.48
CA LEU A 68 19.03 10.26 -0.62
C LEU A 68 20.37 10.98 -0.69
N ASN A 69 21.36 10.45 0.04
CA ASN A 69 22.73 10.95 -0.04
C ASN A 69 23.40 10.40 -1.30
N ILE A 70 24.19 11.24 -1.96
CA ILE A 70 24.88 10.90 -3.22
C ILE A 70 26.40 10.96 -3.04
N ASP A 71 27.15 10.20 -3.85
CA ASP A 71 28.63 10.23 -3.82
C ASP A 71 29.19 11.14 -4.92
N GLU A 72 28.86 10.85 -6.18
CA GLU A 72 29.41 11.54 -7.34
C GLU A 72 28.35 11.86 -8.40
N PRO A 73 28.47 13.01 -9.09
CA PRO A 73 27.70 13.26 -10.30
C PRO A 73 28.17 12.31 -11.40
N ILE A 74 27.24 11.86 -12.22
CA ILE A 74 27.51 11.04 -13.39
C ILE A 74 26.92 11.68 -14.63
N LYS A 75 27.53 11.35 -15.77
CA LYS A 75 27.01 11.68 -17.09
C LYS A 75 26.60 10.38 -17.80
N ASP A 76 25.30 10.10 -17.84
CA ASP A 76 24.76 9.02 -18.64
C ASP A 76 24.82 9.45 -20.12
N SER A 77 25.92 9.09 -20.77
CA SER A 77 26.18 9.41 -22.17
C SER A 77 25.21 8.71 -23.13
N LEU A 78 24.59 7.60 -22.73
CA LEU A 78 23.63 6.86 -23.56
C LEU A 78 22.29 7.59 -23.62
N ARG A 79 21.90 8.23 -22.51
CA ARG A 79 20.65 9.00 -22.42
C ARG A 79 20.85 10.49 -22.61
N ASN A 80 22.10 10.94 -22.70
CA ASN A 80 22.49 12.34 -22.68
C ASN A 80 21.86 13.09 -21.49
N LYS A 81 21.97 12.49 -20.30
CA LYS A 81 21.45 13.03 -19.03
C LYS A 81 22.55 13.06 -17.98
N ASP A 82 22.58 14.14 -17.21
CA ASP A 82 23.36 14.20 -15.99
C ASP A 82 22.52 13.63 -14.83
N GLY A 83 23.19 13.01 -13.88
CA GLY A 83 22.57 12.39 -12.73
C GLY A 83 23.55 12.19 -11.59
N TYR A 84 23.14 11.44 -10.59
CA TYR A 84 23.91 11.19 -9.38
C TYR A 84 23.81 9.72 -8.97
N VAL A 85 24.88 9.21 -8.37
CA VAL A 85 24.88 7.87 -7.79
C VAL A 85 24.62 7.97 -6.29
N VAL A 86 23.63 7.23 -5.81
CA VAL A 86 23.31 7.13 -4.38
C VAL A 86 24.45 6.44 -3.64
N THR A 87 24.84 7.02 -2.50
CA THR A 87 25.93 6.49 -1.68
C THR A 87 25.69 5.07 -1.22
N ILE A 88 26.77 4.32 -1.01
CA ILE A 88 26.72 2.98 -0.40
C ILE A 88 26.66 3.03 1.13
N THR A 89 26.89 4.20 1.72
CA THR A 89 26.99 4.37 3.17
C THR A 89 25.65 4.75 3.79
N ARG A 90 25.40 4.31 5.03
CA ARG A 90 24.25 4.75 5.83
C ARG A 90 24.68 5.92 6.73
N PRO A 91 23.78 6.85 7.09
CA PRO A 91 22.37 6.97 6.71
C PRO A 91 22.16 7.57 5.31
N GLY A 92 20.90 7.62 4.84
CA GLY A 92 20.55 8.32 3.60
C GLY A 92 20.64 7.50 2.31
N SER A 93 20.91 6.19 2.40
CA SER A 93 20.87 5.27 1.25
C SER A 93 19.83 4.17 1.39
N GLU A 94 19.07 4.17 2.49
CA GLU A 94 18.02 3.18 2.74
C GLU A 94 16.70 3.82 3.13
N VAL A 95 15.61 3.18 2.74
CA VAL A 95 14.25 3.58 3.12
C VAL A 95 13.51 2.40 3.73
N ILE A 96 12.88 2.64 4.86
CA ILE A 96 11.94 1.71 5.48
C ILE A 96 10.57 2.01 4.90
N PHE A 97 9.89 0.98 4.40
CA PHE A 97 8.50 1.07 3.95
C PHE A 97 7.63 0.20 4.85
N ASN A 98 6.43 0.67 5.18
CA ASN A 98 5.39 -0.12 5.83
C ASN A 98 4.07 0.04 5.09
N LEU A 99 3.31 -1.05 4.99
CA LEU A 99 1.94 -1.03 4.51
C LEU A 99 0.97 -1.19 5.69
N GLU A 100 0.17 -0.17 5.92
CA GLU A 100 -0.81 -0.10 6.99
C GLU A 100 -2.23 -0.24 6.43
N ASN A 101 -3.09 -0.96 7.15
CA ASN A 101 -4.53 -0.92 6.93
C ASN A 101 -5.20 -0.12 8.07
N ARG A 102 -5.86 0.97 7.71
CA ARG A 102 -6.62 1.82 8.64
C ARG A 102 -8.13 1.67 8.48
N GLY A 103 -8.57 0.85 7.54
CA GLY A 103 -9.96 0.51 7.29
C GLY A 103 -10.57 -0.37 8.39
N LYS A 104 -11.88 -0.65 8.28
CA LYS A 104 -12.62 -1.50 9.24
C LYS A 104 -12.49 -3.00 8.95
N VAL A 105 -12.17 -3.36 7.71
CA VAL A 105 -11.97 -4.75 7.27
C VAL A 105 -10.52 -4.97 6.86
N ALA A 106 -10.06 -6.21 6.94
CA ALA A 106 -8.71 -6.57 6.54
C ALA A 106 -8.52 -6.47 5.02
N ALA A 107 -7.33 -6.08 4.56
CA ALA A 107 -7.00 -6.06 3.13
C ALA A 107 -6.54 -7.45 2.68
N LYS A 108 -7.11 -7.98 1.60
CA LYS A 108 -6.77 -9.30 1.06
C LYS A 108 -5.90 -9.18 -0.19
N ASN A 109 -4.85 -10.00 -0.26
CA ASN A 109 -3.90 -10.07 -1.37
C ASN A 109 -3.39 -8.69 -1.80
N PRO A 110 -2.83 -7.90 -0.86
CA PRO A 110 -2.34 -6.57 -1.19
C PRO A 110 -1.15 -6.65 -2.14
N VAL A 111 -1.12 -5.77 -3.14
CA VAL A 111 -0.02 -5.62 -4.10
C VAL A 111 0.49 -4.18 -4.03
N ILE A 112 1.81 -4.01 -4.09
CA ILE A 112 2.45 -2.70 -4.22
C ILE A 112 3.29 -2.70 -5.48
N ASN A 113 3.13 -1.71 -6.33
CA ASN A 113 3.98 -1.47 -7.48
C ASN A 113 4.76 -0.17 -7.27
N PHE A 114 6.08 -0.24 -7.41
CA PHE A 114 6.96 0.92 -7.43
C PHE A 114 7.51 1.09 -8.83
N LYS A 115 7.16 2.21 -9.46
CA LYS A 115 7.70 2.62 -10.75
C LYS A 115 8.64 3.80 -10.55
N PHE A 116 9.88 3.61 -10.95
CA PHE A 116 10.96 4.57 -10.79
C PHE A 116 11.02 5.47 -12.02
N ASN A 117 10.64 6.73 -11.86
CA ASN A 117 10.65 7.73 -12.92
C ASN A 117 11.89 8.62 -12.74
N ASN A 118 12.71 8.75 -13.79
CA ASN A 118 14.01 9.43 -13.71
C ASN A 118 14.88 8.89 -12.55
N PHE A 119 14.74 7.61 -12.25
CA PHE A 119 15.44 6.89 -11.20
C PHE A 119 15.67 5.46 -11.69
N GLU A 120 16.86 4.92 -11.47
CA GLU A 120 17.23 3.56 -11.88
C GLU A 120 17.73 2.80 -10.66
N LEU A 121 16.95 1.81 -10.22
CA LEU A 121 17.24 1.01 -9.03
C LEU A 121 18.30 -0.04 -9.36
N SER A 122 19.44 -0.01 -8.66
CA SER A 122 20.52 -0.97 -8.91
C SER A 122 20.24 -2.36 -8.37
N TYR A 123 19.57 -2.45 -7.23
CA TYR A 123 19.33 -3.72 -6.55
C TYR A 123 18.08 -3.64 -5.67
N PHE A 124 17.39 -4.77 -5.54
CA PHE A 124 16.36 -4.97 -4.52
C PHE A 124 16.45 -6.40 -4.00
N ASP A 125 15.93 -6.61 -2.79
CA ASP A 125 15.83 -7.93 -2.19
C ASP A 125 14.54 -8.62 -2.69
N GLU A 126 14.67 -9.84 -3.24
CA GLU A 126 13.58 -10.64 -3.82
C GLU A 126 12.55 -11.16 -2.79
N ASN A 127 12.64 -10.77 -1.52
CA ASN A 127 11.73 -11.13 -0.42
C ASN A 127 10.26 -10.67 -0.63
N GLY A 128 9.56 -11.30 -1.59
CA GLY A 128 8.23 -10.95 -2.07
C GLY A 128 8.22 -9.84 -3.11
N TRP A 129 9.38 -9.27 -3.45
CA TRP A 129 9.52 -8.29 -4.53
C TRP A 129 10.00 -8.97 -5.80
N GLN A 130 9.46 -8.52 -6.93
CA GLN A 130 9.76 -9.03 -8.25
C GLN A 130 10.09 -7.85 -9.16
N GLY A 131 11.12 -8.01 -9.97
CA GLY A 131 11.47 -7.04 -10.99
C GLY A 131 10.51 -7.13 -12.16
N ILE A 132 9.92 -6.00 -12.56
CA ILE A 132 8.93 -5.94 -13.64
C ILE A 132 9.55 -5.39 -14.92
N SER A 133 10.36 -4.33 -14.80
CA SER A 133 10.99 -3.67 -15.96
C SER A 133 12.49 -3.50 -15.72
N HIS A 134 13.30 -4.23 -16.49
CA HIS A 134 14.76 -4.25 -16.41
C HIS A 134 15.39 -3.44 -17.54
N ASN A 135 16.31 -2.54 -17.20
CA ASN A 135 17.16 -1.87 -18.15
C ASN A 135 18.45 -2.69 -18.36
N HIS A 136 18.46 -3.52 -19.41
CA HIS A 136 19.58 -4.40 -19.72
C HIS A 136 20.91 -3.68 -19.95
N VAL A 137 20.89 -2.41 -20.38
CA VAL A 137 22.11 -1.67 -20.70
C VAL A 137 22.81 -1.20 -19.43
N LEU A 138 22.04 -0.79 -18.41
CA LEU A 138 22.59 -0.36 -17.13
C LEU A 138 22.60 -1.45 -16.05
N GLY A 139 21.90 -2.57 -16.27
CA GLY A 139 21.71 -3.60 -15.25
C GLY A 139 20.87 -3.12 -14.07
N THR A 140 19.90 -2.22 -14.33
CA THR A 140 19.07 -1.56 -13.33
C THR A 140 17.59 -1.85 -13.55
N TRP A 141 16.74 -1.50 -12.58
CA TRP A 141 15.30 -1.70 -12.62
C TRP A 141 14.57 -0.36 -12.62
N SER A 142 13.56 -0.25 -13.48
CA SER A 142 12.65 0.90 -13.56
C SER A 142 11.27 0.61 -12.98
N GLU A 143 10.96 -0.66 -12.69
CA GLU A 143 9.73 -1.06 -12.02
C GLU A 143 9.94 -2.34 -11.22
N ILE A 144 9.47 -2.34 -9.98
CA ILE A 144 9.40 -3.52 -9.11
C ILE A 144 8.01 -3.64 -8.50
N ARG A 145 7.62 -4.87 -8.20
CA ARG A 145 6.33 -5.18 -7.59
C ARG A 145 6.51 -6.06 -6.38
N TRP A 146 5.91 -5.65 -5.27
CA TRP A 146 5.68 -6.55 -4.16
C TRP A 146 4.37 -7.29 -4.38
N GLN A 147 4.46 -8.61 -4.46
CA GLN A 147 3.30 -9.49 -4.49
C GLN A 147 3.51 -10.59 -3.45
N PRO A 148 2.71 -10.61 -2.37
CA PRO A 148 2.85 -11.61 -1.35
C PRO A 148 2.31 -12.97 -1.82
N ALA A 149 2.60 -14.01 -1.04
CA ALA A 149 1.97 -15.31 -1.23
C ALA A 149 0.43 -15.21 -1.17
N ASP A 150 -0.25 -16.10 -1.88
CA ASP A 150 -1.71 -16.16 -1.92
C ASP A 150 -2.31 -16.22 -0.51
N ASN A 151 -3.43 -15.51 -0.33
CA ASN A 151 -4.15 -15.33 0.93
C ASN A 151 -3.42 -14.50 1.99
N THR A 152 -2.46 -13.66 1.59
CA THR A 152 -1.88 -12.68 2.52
C THR A 152 -2.91 -11.63 2.91
N VAL A 153 -3.00 -11.35 4.21
CA VAL A 153 -3.97 -10.42 4.79
C VAL A 153 -3.28 -9.36 5.64
N ILE A 154 -3.68 -8.10 5.49
CA ILE A 154 -3.24 -7.00 6.36
C ILE A 154 -4.42 -6.57 7.24
N HIS A 155 -4.32 -6.92 8.52
CA HIS A 155 -5.30 -6.55 9.54
C HIS A 155 -5.18 -5.08 9.92
N LYS A 156 -6.30 -4.52 10.41
CA LYS A 156 -6.32 -3.16 10.92
C LYS A 156 -5.31 -3.01 12.08
N GLY A 157 -4.47 -1.99 12.01
CA GLY A 157 -3.54 -1.64 13.09
C GLY A 157 -2.33 -2.56 13.23
N ILE A 158 -2.15 -3.53 12.33
CA ILE A 158 -0.96 -4.39 12.28
C ILE A 158 -0.24 -4.08 10.97
N PRO A 159 0.75 -3.15 10.98
CA PRO A 159 1.49 -2.80 9.78
C PRO A 159 2.30 -3.99 9.26
N LYS A 160 2.33 -4.15 7.94
CA LYS A 160 3.32 -5.01 7.28
C LYS A 160 4.56 -4.17 7.02
N SER A 161 5.59 -4.38 7.83
CA SER A 161 6.90 -3.79 7.58
C SER A 161 7.66 -4.57 6.51
N PHE A 162 8.27 -3.85 5.58
CA PHE A 162 9.20 -4.40 4.61
C PHE A 162 10.62 -4.29 5.15
N LYS A 163 11.50 -5.20 4.70
CA LYS A 163 12.94 -5.04 4.93
C LYS A 163 13.38 -3.71 4.30
N ASN A 164 14.36 -3.04 4.93
CA ASN A 164 14.91 -1.79 4.42
C ASN A 164 15.27 -1.93 2.94
N PHE A 165 14.72 -1.03 2.14
CA PHE A 165 15.07 -0.89 0.73
C PHE A 165 16.38 -0.12 0.63
N SER A 166 17.42 -0.79 0.16
CA SER A 166 18.68 -0.13 -0.17
C SER A 166 18.59 0.46 -1.57
N PHE A 167 18.84 1.76 -1.66
CA PHE A 167 19.01 2.49 -2.91
C PHE A 167 20.49 2.66 -3.27
N SER A 168 21.41 2.04 -2.53
CA SER A 168 22.85 2.14 -2.78
C SER A 168 23.19 1.84 -4.25
N LYS A 169 24.05 2.70 -4.83
CA LYS A 169 24.46 2.69 -6.25
C LYS A 169 23.37 3.00 -7.27
N SER A 170 22.12 3.19 -6.85
CA SER A 170 21.04 3.59 -7.75
C SER A 170 21.34 4.94 -8.36
N ILE A 171 20.84 5.15 -9.57
CA ILE A 171 21.09 6.36 -10.33
C ILE A 171 19.86 7.26 -10.27
N ILE A 172 20.06 8.51 -9.88
CA ILE A 172 19.03 9.54 -9.79
C ILE A 172 19.27 10.58 -10.87
N TYR A 173 18.25 10.91 -11.65
CA TYR A 173 18.26 12.02 -12.60
C TYR A 173 17.31 13.13 -12.13
N ASP A 174 17.34 14.27 -12.82
CA ASP A 174 16.46 15.40 -12.51
C ASP A 174 14.97 15.02 -12.45
N ASN A 175 14.26 15.60 -11.47
CA ASN A 175 12.84 15.37 -11.22
C ASN A 175 12.47 13.89 -10.93
N ALA A 176 13.38 13.16 -10.27
CA ALA A 176 13.17 11.79 -9.86
C ALA A 176 11.98 11.62 -8.91
N ASN A 177 11.20 10.56 -9.12
CA ASN A 177 10.11 10.17 -8.23
C ASN A 177 9.84 8.67 -8.29
N ILE A 178 9.23 8.15 -7.23
CA ILE A 178 8.64 6.81 -7.20
C ILE A 178 7.13 6.99 -7.35
N GLU A 179 6.59 6.51 -8.46
CA GLU A 179 5.15 6.33 -8.61
C GLU A 179 4.76 5.02 -7.92
N VAL A 180 3.88 5.15 -6.92
CA VAL A 180 3.41 4.04 -6.09
C VAL A 180 1.98 3.72 -6.46
N ILE A 181 1.71 2.43 -6.71
CA ILE A 181 0.36 1.91 -6.89
C ILE A 181 0.11 0.83 -5.84
N ILE A 182 -0.96 0.96 -5.08
CA ILE A 182 -1.36 -0.01 -4.05
C ILE A 182 -2.75 -0.52 -4.37
N SER A 183 -2.91 -1.84 -4.43
CA SER A 183 -4.19 -2.51 -4.65
C SER A 183 -4.38 -3.69 -3.71
N ALA A 184 -5.62 -4.13 -3.55
CA ALA A 184 -6.03 -5.34 -2.84
C ALA A 184 -7.44 -5.72 -3.31
N ASP A 185 -7.83 -6.99 -3.19
CA ASP A 185 -9.11 -7.51 -3.72
C ASP A 185 -10.33 -6.72 -3.22
N ASN A 186 -10.26 -6.26 -1.97
CA ASN A 186 -11.33 -5.55 -1.29
C ASN A 186 -10.94 -4.13 -0.87
N ALA A 187 -10.02 -3.48 -1.59
CA ALA A 187 -9.65 -2.08 -1.39
C ALA A 187 -9.83 -1.26 -2.67
N ASN A 188 -9.96 0.06 -2.54
CA ASN A 188 -9.79 0.94 -3.69
C ASN A 188 -8.30 0.98 -4.05
N THR A 189 -7.99 0.91 -5.35
CA THR A 189 -6.61 1.12 -5.80
C THR A 189 -6.22 2.58 -5.53
N LYS A 190 -5.05 2.77 -4.91
CA LYS A 190 -4.45 4.09 -4.71
C LYS A 190 -3.24 4.23 -5.62
N SER A 191 -3.06 5.43 -6.17
CA SER A 191 -1.87 5.79 -6.93
C SER A 191 -1.42 7.18 -6.49
N PHE A 192 -0.13 7.33 -6.24
CA PHE A 192 0.47 8.59 -5.81
C PHE A 192 1.97 8.62 -6.15
N LYS A 193 2.61 9.77 -5.99
CA LYS A 193 4.04 9.97 -6.29
C LYS A 193 4.79 10.40 -5.06
N ILE A 194 5.93 9.77 -4.81
CA ILE A 194 6.89 10.17 -3.78
C ILE A 194 8.06 10.86 -4.50
N PRO A 195 8.27 12.17 -4.29
CA PRO A 195 9.43 12.85 -4.84
C PRO A 195 10.72 12.35 -4.20
N ILE A 196 11.78 12.29 -5.02
CA ILE A 196 13.15 12.01 -4.59
C ILE A 196 13.96 13.30 -4.66
N GLU A 197 14.65 13.63 -3.58
CA GLU A 197 15.66 14.69 -3.53
C GLU A 197 17.04 14.08 -3.23
N VAL A 198 18.08 14.73 -3.75
CA VAL A 198 19.47 14.37 -3.45
C VAL A 198 20.04 15.33 -2.42
N ASN A 199 20.81 14.81 -1.47
CA ASN A 199 21.63 15.59 -0.55
C ASN A 199 23.09 15.38 -0.92
N GLU A 200 23.82 16.46 -1.17
CA GLU A 200 25.27 16.39 -1.32
C GLU A 200 25.90 15.98 0.03
N PRO A 201 26.95 15.13 -0.01
CA PRO A 201 27.53 14.58 1.21
C PRO A 201 28.25 15.64 2.06
N ASN A 202 28.42 16.87 1.58
CA ASN A 202 28.94 18.01 2.36
C ASN A 202 28.31 19.32 1.90
N GLY A 203 27.67 20.05 2.81
CA GLY A 203 27.61 21.51 2.76
C GLY A 203 28.86 22.09 3.44
#